data_AF-A0A1A8BQ91-F1
#
_entry.id   AF-A0A1A8BQ91-F1
#
_cell.length_a   1.000
_cell.length_b   1.000
_cell.length_c   1.000
_cell.angle_alpha   90.00
_cell.angle_beta   90.00
_cell.angle_gamma   90.00
#
_symmetry.space_group_name_H-M   'P 1'
#
loop_
_entity.id
_entity.type
_entity.pdbx_description
1 polymer ?
#
loop_
_entity_poly.entity_id
_entity_poly.type
_entity_poly.pdbx_seq_one_letter_code
_entity_poly.pdbx_strand_id
1 'polypeptide(L)'
;MGPRKRKNEDALEDEKEVDNITKKEEAVEEERGGRKRSRGNKYIGAHVGIQGGIWKAVESCVEMGGYSFALFLGSQRSWKRPALDQKAAEKFQEQRCQHGFDPAHILPHGSYLMNCGSPKYDVFEKSQALLVDELNRCSLLCL
;
A
#
# COMPACT_ATOMS: atom_id res chain seq x y z
N MET A 1 -48.46 -28.82 34.06
CA MET A 1 -48.25 -29.21 32.65
C MET A 1 -48.79 -28.09 31.78
N GLY A 2 -48.08 -27.37 30.93
CA GLY A 2 -46.67 -27.25 30.53
C GLY A 2 -46.59 -25.99 29.64
N PRO A 3 -45.45 -25.29 29.53
CA PRO A 3 -45.36 -24.08 28.73
C PRO A 3 -45.28 -24.42 27.22
N ARG A 4 -46.06 -23.70 26.41
CA ARG A 4 -46.08 -23.80 24.94
C ARG A 4 -44.77 -23.26 24.34
N LYS A 5 -44.07 -24.13 23.61
CA LYS A 5 -42.91 -23.82 22.75
C LYS A 5 -43.28 -22.78 21.68
N ARG A 6 -42.58 -21.64 21.65
CA ARG A 6 -42.30 -20.84 20.45
C ARG A 6 -40.84 -20.43 20.56
N LYS A 7 -39.94 -21.03 19.76
CA LYS A 7 -38.51 -20.64 19.70
C LYS A 7 -37.71 -21.33 18.57
N ASN A 8 -38.35 -21.71 17.46
CA ASN A 8 -37.68 -22.49 16.41
C ASN A 8 -37.75 -21.88 15.00
N GLU A 9 -38.40 -20.73 14.79
CA GLU A 9 -38.51 -20.13 13.45
C GLU A 9 -37.48 -19.00 13.25
N ASP A 10 -37.24 -18.14 14.26
CA ASP A 10 -36.28 -17.03 14.16
C ASP A 10 -34.81 -17.49 13.95
N ALA A 11 -34.38 -18.59 14.59
CA ALA A 11 -33.01 -19.09 14.45
C ALA A 11 -32.69 -19.66 13.05
N LEU A 12 -33.73 -20.13 12.33
CA LEU A 12 -33.60 -20.66 10.97
C LEU A 12 -33.56 -19.53 9.92
N GLU A 13 -33.98 -18.32 10.28
CA GLU A 13 -33.89 -17.13 9.43
C GLU A 13 -32.53 -16.45 9.60
N ASP A 14 -32.02 -16.38 10.83
CA ASP A 14 -30.67 -15.86 11.14
C ASP A 14 -29.56 -16.70 10.47
N GLU A 15 -29.62 -18.04 10.54
CA GLU A 15 -28.61 -18.89 9.88
C GLU A 15 -28.61 -18.76 8.35
N LYS A 16 -29.79 -18.54 7.75
CA LYS A 16 -29.91 -18.29 6.30
C LYS A 16 -29.41 -16.91 5.89
N GLU A 17 -29.48 -15.92 6.78
CA GLU A 17 -28.96 -14.58 6.54
C GLU A 17 -27.43 -14.58 6.59
N VAL A 18 -26.83 -15.27 7.57
CA VAL A 18 -25.37 -15.43 7.69
C VAL A 18 -24.79 -16.21 6.51
N ASP A 19 -25.44 -17.30 6.08
CA ASP A 19 -25.05 -18.09 4.90
C ASP A 19 -25.15 -17.30 3.58
N ASN A 20 -26.05 -16.32 3.50
CA ASN A 20 -26.18 -15.45 2.33
C ASN A 20 -25.16 -14.31 2.34
N ILE A 21 -24.68 -13.90 3.52
CA ILE A 21 -23.60 -12.92 3.67
C ILE A 21 -22.25 -13.55 3.30
N THR A 22 -21.94 -14.74 3.81
CA THR A 22 -20.71 -15.47 3.44
C THR A 22 -20.67 -15.81 1.96
N LYS A 23 -21.78 -16.24 1.35
CA LYS A 23 -21.84 -16.47 -0.12
C LYS A 23 -21.70 -15.19 -0.94
N LYS A 24 -22.12 -14.04 -0.42
CA LYS A 24 -21.88 -12.73 -1.07
C LYS A 24 -20.43 -12.29 -0.94
N GLU A 25 -19.79 -12.52 0.19
CA GLU A 25 -18.37 -12.22 0.40
C GLU A 25 -17.48 -13.12 -0.49
N GLU A 26 -17.79 -14.41 -0.56
CA GLU A 26 -17.11 -15.38 -1.44
C GLU A 26 -17.31 -15.03 -2.93
N ALA A 27 -18.51 -14.62 -3.35
CA ALA A 27 -18.77 -14.20 -4.73
C ALA A 27 -18.07 -12.89 -5.11
N VAL A 28 -17.86 -11.97 -4.15
CA VAL A 28 -17.10 -10.72 -4.38
C VAL A 28 -15.60 -11.00 -4.46
N GLU A 29 -15.09 -12.00 -3.73
CA GLU A 29 -13.71 -12.49 -3.89
C GLU A 29 -13.52 -13.24 -5.22
N GLU A 30 -14.52 -13.99 -5.69
CA GLU A 30 -14.46 -14.78 -6.93
C GLU A 30 -14.59 -13.92 -8.20
N GLU A 31 -15.42 -12.87 -8.21
CA GLU A 31 -15.46 -11.89 -9.31
C GLU A 31 -14.20 -11.00 -9.37
N ARG A 32 -13.49 -10.85 -8.26
CA ARG A 32 -12.11 -10.31 -8.22
C ARG A 32 -11.07 -11.38 -8.55
N GLY A 33 -11.44 -12.36 -9.38
CA GLY A 33 -10.61 -13.44 -9.90
C GLY A 33 -9.37 -12.94 -10.64
N GLY A 34 -8.39 -12.45 -9.88
CA GLY A 34 -7.05 -12.17 -10.33
C GLY A 34 -6.43 -13.49 -10.75
N ARG A 35 -6.27 -13.67 -12.07
CA ARG A 35 -5.55 -14.79 -12.69
C ARG A 35 -4.32 -15.14 -11.84
N LYS A 36 -4.27 -16.35 -11.26
CA LYS A 36 -3.16 -16.81 -10.41
C LYS A 36 -1.84 -16.49 -11.11
N ARG A 37 -1.12 -15.53 -10.53
CA ARG A 37 0.02 -14.87 -11.13
C ARG A 37 1.22 -15.81 -11.13
N SER A 38 1.56 -16.37 -12.29
CA SER A 38 2.83 -17.06 -12.50
C SER A 38 3.97 -16.07 -12.29
N ARG A 39 4.58 -16.08 -11.10
CA ARG A 39 5.80 -15.31 -10.81
C ARG A 39 6.95 -15.90 -11.62
N GLY A 40 7.27 -15.29 -12.76
CA GLY A 40 8.54 -15.53 -13.42
C GLY A 40 9.70 -14.94 -12.60
N ASN A 41 10.95 -15.29 -12.91
CA ASN A 41 12.15 -14.77 -12.24
C ASN A 41 12.43 -13.26 -12.47
N LYS A 42 11.45 -12.49 -12.94
CA LYS A 42 11.60 -11.07 -13.27
C LYS A 42 10.61 -10.23 -12.48
N TYR A 43 11.14 -9.16 -11.89
CA TYR A 43 10.36 -8.13 -11.22
C TYR A 43 10.06 -7.01 -12.21
N ILE A 44 8.81 -6.94 -12.64
CA ILE A 44 8.34 -5.98 -13.64
C ILE A 44 7.31 -5.07 -12.98
N GLY A 45 7.46 -3.78 -13.22
CA GLY A 45 6.74 -2.72 -12.56
C GLY A 45 6.75 -1.42 -13.33
N ALA A 46 6.13 -0.41 -12.74
CA ALA A 46 6.20 0.96 -13.23
C ALA A 46 6.54 1.91 -12.08
N HIS A 47 6.91 3.14 -12.44
CA HIS A 47 6.97 4.23 -11.49
C HIS A 47 5.55 4.76 -11.26
N VAL A 48 5.03 4.61 -10.04
CA VAL A 48 3.63 4.92 -9.69
C VAL A 48 3.53 6.19 -8.85
N GLY A 49 2.36 6.82 -8.90
CA GLY A 49 2.04 7.99 -8.09
C GLY A 49 1.60 7.62 -6.67
N ILE A 50 1.75 8.57 -5.75
CA ILE A 50 1.31 8.46 -4.34
C ILE A 50 0.17 9.44 -4.01
N GLN A 51 -0.60 9.83 -5.02
CA GLN A 51 -1.61 10.88 -4.88
C GLN A 51 -2.77 10.42 -3.98
N GLY A 52 -2.94 11.08 -2.84
CA GLY A 52 -3.93 10.71 -1.83
C GLY A 52 -3.45 9.68 -0.82
N GLY A 53 -2.16 9.32 -0.83
CA GLY A 53 -1.54 8.42 0.15
C GLY A 53 -0.43 7.58 -0.44
N ILE A 54 0.59 7.27 0.37
CA ILE A 54 1.73 6.45 -0.09
C ILE A 54 1.34 4.98 -0.32
N TRP A 55 0.39 4.45 0.45
CA TRP A 55 -0.14 3.09 0.28
C TRP A 55 -0.79 2.86 -1.09
N LYS A 56 -1.30 3.91 -1.74
CA LYS A 56 -1.91 3.80 -3.08
C LYS A 56 -0.92 3.35 -4.15
N ALA A 57 0.38 3.56 -3.94
CA ALA A 57 1.41 3.03 -4.83
C ALA A 57 1.31 1.50 -4.95
N VAL A 58 1.01 0.82 -3.83
CA VAL A 58 0.81 -0.64 -3.82
C VAL A 58 -0.44 -1.00 -4.59
N GLU A 59 -1.58 -0.35 -4.29
CA GLU A 59 -2.86 -0.56 -4.98
C GLU A 59 -2.70 -0.42 -6.51
N SER A 60 -2.11 0.68 -6.97
CA SER A 60 -1.87 0.91 -8.40
C SER A 60 -0.95 -0.14 -9.02
N CYS A 61 0.08 -0.60 -8.31
CA CYS A 61 0.95 -1.67 -8.81
C CYS A 61 0.21 -3.01 -8.94
N VAL A 62 -0.70 -3.31 -8.01
CA VAL A 62 -1.53 -4.51 -8.04
C VAL A 62 -2.50 -4.45 -9.22
N GLU A 63 -3.19 -3.33 -9.40
CA GLU A 63 -4.14 -3.12 -10.51
C GLU A 63 -3.48 -3.30 -11.88
N MET A 64 -2.23 -2.83 -12.04
CA MET A 64 -1.47 -3.00 -13.28
C MET A 64 -0.93 -4.43 -13.50
N GLY A 65 -1.03 -5.31 -12.49
CA GLY A 65 -0.41 -6.62 -12.55
C GLY A 65 1.12 -6.56 -12.48
N GLY A 66 1.70 -5.58 -11.77
CA GLY A 66 3.14 -5.45 -11.51
C GLY A 66 3.59 -6.25 -10.28
N TYR A 67 4.86 -6.68 -10.25
CA TYR A 67 5.51 -7.40 -9.14
C TYR A 67 6.56 -6.55 -8.40
N SER A 68 6.81 -5.35 -8.90
CA SER A 68 7.71 -4.34 -8.35
C SER A 68 7.19 -2.96 -8.72
N PHE A 69 7.64 -1.92 -8.04
CA PHE A 69 7.31 -0.55 -8.43
C PHE A 69 8.34 0.44 -7.90
N ALA A 70 8.40 1.61 -8.55
CA ALA A 70 9.14 2.76 -8.05
C ALA A 70 8.15 3.83 -7.59
N LEU A 71 8.54 4.64 -6.61
CA LEU A 71 7.73 5.73 -6.09
C LEU A 71 8.57 6.91 -5.64
N PHE A 72 7.97 8.09 -5.64
CA PHE A 72 8.52 9.22 -4.90
C PHE A 72 8.05 9.18 -3.44
N LEU A 73 8.92 9.58 -2.51
CA LEU A 73 8.63 9.63 -1.07
C LEU A 73 7.88 10.91 -0.64
N GLY A 74 7.66 11.85 -1.57
CA GLY A 74 7.01 13.13 -1.31
C GLY A 74 7.03 14.09 -2.50
N SER A 75 6.69 15.36 -2.23
CA SER A 75 6.53 16.41 -3.25
C SER A 75 7.85 16.84 -3.88
N GLN A 76 7.95 16.66 -5.19
CA GLN A 76 9.18 16.96 -5.95
C GLN A 76 9.43 18.43 -6.25
N ARG A 77 8.49 19.31 -5.88
CA ARG A 77 8.55 20.76 -6.17
C ARG A 77 9.00 21.60 -4.98
N SER A 78 9.17 21.01 -3.79
CA SER A 78 9.48 21.73 -2.55
C SER A 78 10.56 21.01 -1.75
N TRP A 79 11.45 21.81 -1.14
CA TRP A 79 12.45 21.37 -0.17
C TRP A 79 11.84 21.01 1.19
N LYS A 80 10.77 21.70 1.58
CA LYS A 80 10.06 21.42 2.83
C LYS A 80 8.88 20.51 2.55
N ARG A 81 8.79 19.42 3.32
CA ARG A 81 7.71 18.45 3.26
C ARG A 81 7.24 18.15 4.68
N PRO A 82 5.92 17.92 4.88
CA PRO A 82 5.44 17.46 6.18
C PRO A 82 6.07 16.10 6.50
N ALA A 83 6.26 15.82 7.79
CA ALA A 83 6.68 14.51 8.26
C ALA A 83 5.74 13.42 7.70
N LEU A 84 6.29 12.23 7.46
CA LEU A 84 5.47 11.10 7.03
C LEU A 84 4.50 10.74 8.16
N ASP A 85 3.21 10.68 7.85
CA ASP A 85 2.20 10.24 8.81
C ASP A 85 2.42 8.76 9.13
N GLN A 86 2.51 8.43 10.41
CA GLN A 86 2.76 7.09 10.90
C GLN A 86 1.65 6.12 10.45
N LYS A 87 0.39 6.57 10.46
CA LYS A 87 -0.75 5.76 9.99
C LYS A 87 -0.66 5.45 8.50
N ALA A 88 -0.18 6.41 7.71
CA ALA A 88 0.03 6.21 6.28
C ALA A 88 1.17 5.21 6.01
N ALA A 89 2.22 5.22 6.85
CA ALA A 89 3.32 4.26 6.77
C ALA A 89 2.86 2.85 7.16
N GLU A 90 2.12 2.70 8.27
CA GLU A 90 1.52 1.43 8.69
C GLU A 90 0.64 0.84 7.60
N LYS A 91 -0.27 1.65 7.04
CA LYS A 91 -1.14 1.22 5.95
C LYS A 91 -0.36 0.78 4.70
N PHE A 92 0.76 1.44 4.38
CA PHE A 92 1.62 1.01 3.28
C PHE A 92 2.26 -0.36 3.56
N GLN A 93 2.75 -0.57 4.78
CA GLN A 93 3.34 -1.85 5.19
C GLN A 93 2.32 -2.98 5.16
N GLU A 94 1.10 -2.75 5.66
CA GLU A 94 -0.02 -3.70 5.61
C GLU A 94 -0.35 -4.09 4.17
N GLN A 95 -0.56 -3.10 3.29
CA GLN A 95 -0.86 -3.34 1.87
C GLN A 95 0.27 -4.10 1.17
N ARG A 96 1.52 -3.72 1.43
CA ARG A 96 2.70 -4.39 0.89
C ARG A 96 2.72 -5.88 1.28
N CYS A 97 2.52 -6.16 2.57
CA CYS A 97 2.48 -7.53 3.10
C CYS A 97 1.30 -8.33 2.54
N GLN A 98 0.11 -7.73 2.50
CA GLN A 98 -1.11 -8.34 1.96
C GLN A 98 -0.95 -8.78 0.50
N HIS A 99 -0.28 -7.97 -0.32
CA HIS A 99 -0.04 -8.26 -1.73
C HIS A 99 1.30 -8.97 -2.01
N GLY A 100 2.07 -9.30 -0.96
CA GLY A 100 3.31 -10.06 -1.04
C GLY A 100 4.41 -9.36 -1.82
N PHE A 101 4.52 -8.03 -1.70
CA PHE A 101 5.65 -7.26 -2.20
C PHE A 101 6.81 -7.33 -1.21
N ASP A 102 7.95 -7.82 -1.65
CA ASP A 102 9.19 -7.73 -0.88
C ASP A 102 9.73 -6.28 -0.95
N PRO A 103 10.16 -5.66 0.15
CA PRO A 103 10.86 -4.37 0.11
C PRO A 103 12.00 -4.31 -0.90
N ALA A 104 12.72 -5.42 -1.13
CA ALA A 104 13.80 -5.50 -2.11
C ALA A 104 13.35 -5.26 -3.57
N HIS A 105 12.05 -5.23 -3.83
CA HIS A 105 11.45 -5.01 -5.16
C HIS A 105 10.70 -3.67 -5.26
N ILE A 106 10.86 -2.82 -4.26
CA ILE A 106 10.32 -1.46 -4.24
C ILE A 106 11.50 -0.51 -4.36
N LEU A 107 11.43 0.43 -5.30
CA LEU A 107 12.53 1.35 -5.58
C LEU A 107 12.12 2.79 -5.23
N PRO A 108 12.43 3.28 -4.03
CA PRO A 108 12.28 4.69 -3.71
C PRO A 108 13.13 5.54 -4.64
N HIS A 109 12.49 6.48 -5.32
CA HIS A 109 13.19 7.48 -6.12
C HIS A 109 13.31 8.76 -5.30
N GLY A 110 14.55 9.20 -5.10
CA GLY A 110 14.84 10.43 -4.39
C GLY A 110 14.43 11.68 -5.18
N SER A 111 14.45 12.83 -4.51
CA SER A 111 14.02 14.06 -5.15
C SER A 111 14.94 14.59 -6.24
N TYR A 112 14.37 15.00 -7.39
CA TYR A 112 15.13 15.65 -8.47
C TYR A 112 15.69 17.03 -8.08
N LEU A 113 15.23 17.64 -6.97
CA LEU A 113 15.79 18.88 -6.46
C LEU A 113 17.16 18.66 -5.80
N MET A 114 17.43 17.45 -5.31
CA MET A 114 18.69 17.16 -4.63
C MET A 114 19.85 17.19 -5.61
N ASN A 115 20.89 17.92 -5.22
CA ASN A 115 22.18 17.93 -5.87
C ASN A 115 23.29 17.97 -4.80
N CYS A 116 23.70 16.79 -4.33
CA CYS A 116 24.79 16.64 -3.36
C CYS A 116 26.18 17.00 -3.93
N GLY A 117 26.29 17.28 -5.24
CA GLY A 117 27.51 17.79 -5.88
C GLY A 117 27.44 19.27 -6.22
N SER A 118 26.43 20.00 -5.73
CA SER A 118 26.24 21.40 -6.07
C SER A 118 27.41 22.26 -5.54
N PRO A 119 28.01 23.14 -6.38
CA PRO A 119 28.99 24.12 -5.90
C PRO A 119 28.36 25.25 -5.08
N LYS A 120 27.02 25.39 -5.13
CA LYS A 120 26.28 26.34 -4.31
C LYS A 120 26.00 25.71 -2.94
N TYR A 121 26.58 26.31 -1.90
CA TYR A 121 26.50 25.82 -0.52
C TYR A 121 25.05 25.63 -0.04
N ASP A 122 24.16 26.57 -0.37
CA ASP A 122 22.75 26.50 0.06
C ASP A 122 22.00 25.29 -0.55
N VAL A 123 22.27 24.96 -1.81
CA VAL A 123 21.70 23.79 -2.49
C VAL A 123 22.31 22.51 -1.92
N PHE A 124 23.61 22.50 -1.67
CA PHE A 124 24.31 21.36 -1.09
C PHE A 124 23.77 21.00 0.31
N GLU A 125 23.64 22.00 1.20
CA GLU A 125 23.10 21.83 2.55
C GLU A 125 21.65 21.32 2.52
N LYS A 126 20.79 21.94 1.69
CA LYS A 126 19.40 21.48 1.52
C LYS A 126 19.32 20.07 0.95
N SER A 127 20.22 19.69 0.04
CA SER A 127 20.26 18.36 -0.57
C SER A 127 20.67 17.29 0.45
N GLN A 128 21.65 17.57 1.31
CA GLN A 128 22.01 16.67 2.40
C GLN A 128 20.86 16.49 3.38
N ALA A 129 20.23 17.58 3.82
CA ALA A 129 19.11 17.51 4.74
C ALA A 129 17.93 16.71 4.14
N LEU A 130 17.62 16.93 2.86
CA LEU A 130 16.56 16.20 2.17
C LEU A 130 16.91 14.73 1.96
N LEU A 131 18.17 14.39 1.69
CA LEU A 131 18.62 13.01 1.57
C LEU A 131 18.44 12.24 2.88
N VAL A 132 18.82 12.86 4.01
CA VAL A 132 18.61 12.27 5.34
C VAL A 132 17.12 12.09 5.65
N ASP A 133 16.27 13.07 5.31
CA ASP A 133 14.81 12.93 5.45
C ASP A 133 14.27 11.77 4.60
N GLU A 134 14.70 11.64 3.34
CA GLU A 134 14.27 10.57 2.44
C GLU A 134 14.72 9.18 2.92
N LEU A 135 15.94 9.05 3.45
CA LEU A 135 16.41 7.81 4.08
C LEU A 135 15.61 7.46 5.34
N ASN A 136 15.30 8.44 6.19
CA ASN A 136 14.46 8.22 7.37
C ASN A 136 13.05 7.77 6.97
N ARG A 137 12.48 8.31 5.89
CA ARG A 137 11.18 7.86 5.36
C ARG A 137 11.24 6.42 4.86
N CYS A 138 12.30 6.03 4.16
CA CYS A 138 12.48 4.63 3.75
C CYS A 138 12.45 3.69 4.96
N SER A 139 13.19 4.04 6.03
CA SER A 139 13.19 3.28 7.28
C SER A 139 11.78 3.17 7.90
N LEU A 140 11.00 4.27 7.93
CA LEU A 140 9.62 4.25 8.44
C LEU A 140 8.65 3.42 7.58
N LEU A 141 8.91 3.30 6.28
CA LEU A 141 8.15 2.47 5.35
C LEU A 141 8.63 1.01 5.33
N CYS A 142 9.65 0.68 6.13
CA CYS A 142 10.33 -0.61 6.15
C CYS A 142 10.86 -1.01 4.75
N LEU A 143 11.44 -0.03 4.04
CA LEU A 143 12.07 -0.17 2.72
C LEU A 143 13.60 -0.14 2.82
#